data_AF-A0A423UC19-F1
#
_entry.id   AF-A0A423UC19-F1
#
_cell.length_a   1.000
_cell.length_b   1.000
_cell.length_c   1.000
_cell.angle_alpha   90.00
_cell.angle_beta   90.00
_cell.angle_gamma   90.00
#
_symmetry.space_group_name_H-M   'P 1'
#
loop_
_entity.id
_entity.type
_entity.pdbx_description
1 polymer ?
#
loop_
_entity_poly.entity_id
_entity_poly.type
_entity_poly.pdbx_seq_one_letter_code
_entity_poly.pdbx_strand_id
1 'polypeptide(L)'
;MDSQSLASALRAWARGSYPTEAGTELLIRSGRAGYEGAPWVTKHGDHAAIDPEPLLAHTAAWSGGEQRLIRIAASLLGGEPANLAEDIPGLDRHGTALVLAAIAHAAGFHEDTTVTTNSAGQPTGFTPAGSLYPWPEES
;
A
#
# COMPACT_ATOMS: atom_id res chain seq x y z
N MET A 1 -8.63 10.99 17.49
CA MET A 1 -7.50 11.30 16.57
C MET A 1 -8.10 11.49 15.20
N ASP A 2 -7.84 12.60 14.50
CA ASP A 2 -8.37 12.79 13.15
C ASP A 2 -7.72 11.82 12.14
N SER A 3 -8.30 11.67 10.96
CA SER A 3 -7.83 10.71 9.96
C SER A 3 -6.40 10.98 9.47
N GLN A 4 -5.97 12.24 9.47
CA GLN A 4 -4.64 12.63 9.01
C GLN A 4 -3.56 12.26 10.02
N SER A 5 -3.83 12.44 11.32
CA SER A 5 -2.95 12.00 12.39
C SER A 5 -2.86 10.47 12.48
N LEU A 6 -3.96 9.74 12.24
CA LEU A 6 -3.91 8.28 12.13
C LEU A 6 -3.04 7.82 10.95
N ALA A 7 -3.25 8.40 9.75
CA ALA A 7 -2.44 8.08 8.57
C ALA A 7 -0.95 8.32 8.83
N SER A 8 -0.60 9.38 9.56
CA SER A 8 0.78 9.72 9.90
C SER A 8 1.39 8.70 10.87
N ALA A 9 0.64 8.26 11.88
CA ALA A 9 1.08 7.23 12.82
C ALA A 9 1.29 5.87 12.14
N LEU A 10 0.40 5.50 11.20
CA LEU A 10 0.51 4.29 10.40
C LEU A 10 1.73 4.31 9.49
N ARG A 11 1.97 5.42 8.78
CA ARG A 11 3.18 5.62 7.95
C ARG A 11 4.45 5.52 8.78
N ALA A 12 4.45 6.10 9.97
CA ALA A 12 5.60 6.05 10.87
C ALA A 12 5.91 4.61 11.30
N TRP A 13 4.88 3.80 11.57
CA TRP A 13 5.03 2.39 11.92
C TRP A 13 5.51 1.53 10.75
N ALA A 14 4.96 1.72 9.55
CA ALA A 14 5.27 0.90 8.39
C ALA A 14 6.70 1.09 7.85
N ARG A 15 7.33 2.23 8.17
CA ARG A 15 8.63 2.64 7.64
C ARG A 15 9.71 1.56 7.81
N GLY A 16 10.40 1.27 6.72
CA GLY A 16 11.51 0.31 6.68
C GLY A 16 11.14 -1.08 6.16
N SER A 17 9.87 -1.29 5.79
CA SER A 17 9.40 -2.49 5.10
C SER A 17 8.55 -2.07 3.90
N TYR A 18 9.12 -2.13 2.69
CA TYR A 18 8.41 -1.70 1.47
C TYR A 18 7.05 -2.40 1.26
N PRO A 19 6.87 -3.71 1.53
CA PRO A 19 5.55 -4.32 1.48
C PRO A 19 4.59 -3.72 2.51
N THR A 20 5.03 -3.51 3.75
CA THR A 20 4.19 -2.95 4.81
C THR A 20 3.82 -1.49 4.52
N GLU A 21 4.75 -0.70 4.00
CA GLU A 21 4.51 0.66 3.51
C GLU A 21 3.47 0.66 2.38
N ALA A 22 3.64 -0.21 1.39
CA ALA A 22 2.72 -0.32 0.26
C ALA A 22 1.30 -0.73 0.69
N GLY A 23 1.18 -1.72 1.57
CA GLY A 23 -0.11 -2.13 2.13
C GLY A 23 -0.77 -1.02 2.94
N THR A 24 0.03 -0.27 3.70
CA THR A 24 -0.45 0.89 4.48
C THR A 24 -0.94 2.01 3.56
N GLU A 25 -0.16 2.40 2.54
CA GLU A 25 -0.59 3.43 1.57
C GLU A 25 -1.82 2.99 0.78
N LEU A 26 -1.92 1.71 0.40
CA LEU A 26 -3.10 1.18 -0.29
C LEU A 26 -4.37 1.36 0.56
N LEU A 27 -4.28 1.14 1.87
CA LEU A 27 -5.40 1.35 2.79
C LEU A 27 -5.69 2.84 3.04
N ILE A 28 -4.66 3.67 3.20
CA ILE A 28 -4.86 5.12 3.39
C ILE A 28 -5.54 5.73 2.16
N ARG A 29 -5.03 5.44 0.97
CA ARG A 29 -5.50 6.04 -0.30
C ARG A 29 -6.83 5.50 -0.78
N SER A 30 -7.20 4.28 -0.39
CA SER A 30 -8.55 3.75 -0.60
C SER A 30 -9.57 4.23 0.44
N GLY A 31 -9.14 5.01 1.45
CA GLY A 31 -10.00 5.45 2.56
C GLY A 31 -10.37 4.34 3.54
N ARG A 32 -9.57 3.26 3.63
CA ARG A 32 -9.83 2.06 4.42
C ARG A 32 -8.82 1.78 5.53
N ALA A 33 -7.88 2.69 5.76
CA ALA A 33 -6.90 2.59 6.85
C ALA A 33 -7.52 2.47 8.24
N GLY A 34 -8.69 3.08 8.45
CA GLY A 34 -9.44 2.96 9.69
C GLY A 34 -10.05 4.29 10.13
N TYR A 35 -10.67 4.25 11.30
CA TYR A 35 -11.28 5.36 12.00
C TYR A 35 -10.97 5.21 13.50
N GLU A 36 -11.36 6.20 14.31
CA GLU A 36 -11.18 6.13 15.75
C GLU A 36 -11.93 4.96 16.37
N GLY A 37 -11.19 4.02 16.98
CA GLY A 37 -11.75 2.80 17.55
C GLY A 37 -11.95 1.65 16.56
N ALA A 38 -11.42 1.77 15.33
CA ALA A 38 -11.42 0.66 14.38
C ALA A 38 -10.73 -0.58 15.00
N PRO A 39 -11.39 -1.76 15.00
CA PRO A 39 -10.91 -2.93 15.74
C PRO A 39 -9.66 -3.57 15.16
N TRP A 40 -9.28 -3.22 13.93
CA TRP A 40 -8.05 -3.65 13.29
C TRP A 40 -6.89 -2.67 13.43
N VAL A 41 -7.07 -1.59 14.19
CA VAL A 41 -6.02 -0.60 14.43
C VAL A 41 -5.55 -0.74 15.88
N THR A 42 -4.31 -1.21 16.04
CA THR A 42 -3.66 -1.29 17.36
C THR A 42 -2.83 -0.05 17.59
N LYS A 43 -3.03 0.62 18.72
CA LYS A 43 -2.30 1.84 19.11
C LYS A 43 -1.32 1.58 20.23
N HIS A 44 -0.10 2.09 20.09
CA HIS A 44 0.95 2.05 21.11
C HIS A 44 1.61 3.44 21.19
N GLY A 45 1.12 4.28 22.10
CA GLY A 45 1.57 5.68 22.20
C GLY A 45 1.28 6.44 20.89
N ASP A 46 2.32 7.00 20.29
CA ASP A 46 2.24 7.75 19.02
C ASP A 46 2.27 6.87 17.77
N HIS A 47 2.35 5.54 17.93
CA HIS A 47 2.34 4.58 16.84
C HIS A 47 0.97 3.92 16.67
N ALA A 48 0.64 3.61 15.42
CA ALA A 48 -0.51 2.80 15.06
C ALA A 48 -0.07 1.72 14.08
N ALA A 49 -0.62 0.52 14.22
CA ALA A 49 -0.42 -0.60 13.30
C ALA A 49 -1.78 -1.14 12.85
N ILE A 50 -1.85 -1.64 11.62
CA ILE A 50 -3.01 -2.37 11.12
C ILE A 50 -2.75 -3.86 11.31
N ASP A 51 -3.68 -4.53 11.98
CA ASP A 51 -3.71 -5.98 12.07
C ASP A 51 -4.59 -6.55 10.93
N PRO A 52 -4.01 -7.33 10.00
CA PRO A 52 -4.73 -7.82 8.82
C PRO A 52 -5.87 -8.79 9.16
N GLU A 53 -5.77 -9.56 10.25
CA GLU A 53 -6.79 -10.55 10.62
C GLU A 53 -8.14 -9.89 11.01
N PRO A 54 -8.20 -9.00 12.02
CA PRO A 54 -9.44 -8.29 12.36
C PRO A 54 -9.91 -7.34 11.25
N LEU A 55 -9.03 -6.87 10.37
CA LEU A 55 -9.40 -6.08 9.20
C LEU A 55 -10.25 -6.92 8.24
N LEU A 56 -9.76 -8.10 7.87
CA LEU A 56 -10.46 -9.03 6.97
C LEU A 56 -11.79 -9.50 7.56
N ALA A 57 -11.86 -9.74 8.87
CA ALA A 57 -13.11 -10.09 9.54
C ALA A 57 -14.19 -9.00 9.44
N HIS A 58 -13.81 -7.73 9.29
CA HIS A 58 -14.73 -6.59 9.23
C HIS A 58 -15.22 -6.20 7.84
N THR A 59 -14.71 -6.81 6.77
CA THR A 59 -15.05 -6.39 5.39
C THR A 59 -16.36 -6.98 4.85
N ALA A 60 -17.10 -7.78 5.62
CA ALA A 60 -18.28 -8.49 5.13
C ALA A 60 -19.39 -7.57 4.58
N ALA A 61 -19.52 -6.35 5.10
CA ALA A 61 -20.49 -5.36 4.64
C ALA A 61 -20.02 -4.52 3.43
N TRP A 62 -18.80 -4.74 2.95
CA TRP A 62 -18.17 -3.94 1.89
C TRP A 62 -18.46 -4.51 0.51
N SER A 63 -18.29 -3.69 -0.52
CA SER A 63 -18.49 -4.15 -1.90
C SER A 63 -17.48 -5.25 -2.26
N GLY A 64 -17.80 -6.11 -3.23
CA GLY A 64 -16.90 -7.19 -3.63
C GLY A 64 -15.52 -6.68 -4.11
N GLY A 65 -15.49 -5.54 -4.81
CA GLY A 65 -14.25 -4.90 -5.25
C GLY A 65 -13.43 -4.35 -4.08
N GLU A 66 -14.08 -3.78 -3.07
CA GLU A 66 -13.41 -3.34 -1.84
C GLU A 66 -12.80 -4.52 -1.08
N GLN A 67 -13.56 -5.61 -0.89
CA GLN A 67 -13.05 -6.80 -0.22
C GLN A 67 -11.80 -7.37 -0.91
N ARG A 68 -11.76 -7.33 -2.25
CA ARG A 68 -10.59 -7.74 -3.06
C ARG A 68 -9.38 -6.86 -2.82
N LEU A 69 -9.54 -5.54 -2.87
CA LEU A 69 -8.47 -4.59 -2.57
C LEU A 69 -7.90 -4.80 -1.17
N ILE A 70 -8.76 -5.08 -0.19
CA ILE A 70 -8.36 -5.29 1.20
C ILE A 70 -7.60 -6.60 1.40
N ARG A 71 -7.95 -7.67 0.69
CA ARG A 71 -7.15 -8.91 0.71
C ARG A 71 -5.74 -8.69 0.17
N ILE A 72 -5.60 -7.90 -0.89
CA ILE A 72 -4.27 -7.52 -1.41
C ILE A 72 -3.50 -6.70 -0.38
N ALA A 73 -4.13 -5.70 0.24
CA ALA A 73 -3.50 -4.90 1.28
C ALA A 73 -3.10 -5.74 2.51
N ALA A 74 -3.98 -6.62 2.99
CA ALA A 74 -3.72 -7.51 4.11
C ALA A 74 -2.55 -8.46 3.83
N SER A 75 -2.45 -8.99 2.61
CA SER A 75 -1.33 -9.80 2.18
C SER A 75 0.00 -9.04 2.24
N LEU A 76 0.03 -7.77 1.79
CA LEU A 76 1.21 -6.90 1.88
C LEU A 76 1.60 -6.56 3.33
N LEU A 77 0.63 -6.57 4.25
CA LEU A 77 0.85 -6.37 5.69
C LEU A 77 1.31 -7.64 6.42
N GLY A 78 1.53 -8.75 5.70
CA GLY A 78 1.98 -10.03 6.27
C GLY A 78 0.86 -10.96 6.70
N GLY A 79 -0.39 -10.68 6.31
CA GLY A 79 -1.52 -11.60 6.44
C GLY A 79 -1.50 -12.70 5.36
N GLU A 80 -2.64 -13.38 5.21
CA GLU A 80 -2.80 -14.46 4.22
C GLU A 80 -2.43 -14.02 2.79
N PRO A 81 -1.77 -14.88 1.99
CA PRO A 81 -1.42 -14.57 0.61
C PRO A 81 -2.64 -14.25 -0.26
N ALA A 82 -2.57 -13.14 -1.01
CA ALA A 82 -3.60 -12.81 -1.99
C ALA A 82 -3.65 -13.85 -3.12
N ASN A 83 -4.86 -14.20 -3.56
CA ASN A 83 -5.05 -15.05 -4.73
C ASN A 83 -5.32 -14.14 -5.93
N LEU A 84 -4.30 -13.86 -6.75
CA LEU A 84 -4.44 -12.91 -7.85
C LEU A 84 -5.52 -13.28 -8.88
N ALA A 85 -5.80 -14.57 -9.08
CA ALA A 85 -6.87 -15.01 -9.99
C ALA A 85 -8.26 -14.63 -9.47
N GLU A 86 -8.41 -14.46 -8.16
CA GLU A 86 -9.66 -14.04 -7.51
C GLU A 86 -9.65 -12.55 -7.15
N ASP A 87 -8.52 -12.02 -6.69
CA ASP A 87 -8.44 -10.70 -6.07
C ASP A 87 -8.20 -9.55 -7.06
N ILE A 88 -7.84 -9.86 -8.31
CA ILE A 88 -7.75 -8.86 -9.38
C ILE A 88 -9.08 -8.69 -10.13
N PRO A 89 -9.79 -9.76 -10.56
CA PRO A 89 -11.02 -9.58 -11.33
C PRO A 89 -12.12 -8.85 -10.53
N GLY A 90 -12.65 -7.77 -11.12
CA GLY A 90 -13.72 -6.98 -10.51
C GLY A 90 -13.24 -5.79 -9.67
N LEU A 91 -11.93 -5.54 -9.60
CA LEU A 91 -11.43 -4.21 -9.24
C LEU A 91 -11.87 -3.21 -10.31
N ASP A 92 -12.30 -2.02 -9.88
CA ASP A 92 -12.54 -0.93 -10.81
C ASP A 92 -11.21 -0.29 -11.28
N ARG A 93 -11.30 0.72 -12.14
CA ARG A 93 -10.11 1.42 -12.66
C ARG A 93 -9.26 2.04 -11.54
N HIS A 94 -9.89 2.62 -10.53
CA HIS A 94 -9.19 3.34 -9.47
C HIS A 94 -8.50 2.36 -8.52
N GLY A 95 -9.21 1.33 -8.06
CA GLY A 95 -8.64 0.25 -7.25
C GLY A 95 -7.51 -0.48 -7.96
N THR A 96 -7.62 -0.71 -9.28
CA THR A 96 -6.53 -1.28 -10.08
C THR A 96 -5.29 -0.38 -10.09
N ALA A 97 -5.46 0.93 -10.26
CA ALA A 97 -4.34 1.88 -10.24
C ALA A 97 -3.65 1.91 -8.88
N LEU A 98 -4.41 1.88 -7.78
CA LEU A 98 -3.85 1.79 -6.43
C LEU A 98 -3.05 0.50 -6.22
N VAL A 99 -3.55 -0.65 -6.68
CA VAL A 99 -2.84 -1.93 -6.57
C VAL A 99 -1.54 -1.92 -7.38
N LEU A 100 -1.53 -1.35 -8.59
CA LEU A 100 -0.30 -1.25 -9.39
C LEU A 100 0.75 -0.36 -8.71
N ALA A 101 0.33 0.77 -8.14
CA ALA A 101 1.22 1.62 -7.35
C ALA A 101 1.76 0.89 -6.10
N ALA A 102 0.91 0.14 -5.40
CA ALA A 102 1.32 -0.67 -4.25
C ALA A 102 2.35 -1.74 -4.63
N ILE A 103 2.17 -2.43 -5.78
CA ILE A 103 3.13 -3.42 -6.27
C ILE A 103 4.46 -2.76 -6.63
N ALA A 104 4.45 -1.63 -7.34
CA ALA A 104 5.67 -0.88 -7.64
C ALA A 104 6.38 -0.44 -6.35
N HIS A 105 5.63 0.03 -5.35
CA HIS A 105 6.16 0.39 -4.04
C HIS A 105 6.80 -0.79 -3.34
N ALA A 106 6.07 -1.89 -3.17
CA ALA A 106 6.54 -3.09 -2.49
C ALA A 106 7.80 -3.69 -3.14
N ALA A 107 7.93 -3.55 -4.46
CA ALA A 107 9.10 -3.97 -5.23
C ALA A 107 10.30 -3.01 -5.14
N GLY A 108 10.17 -1.88 -4.42
CA GLY A 108 11.23 -0.86 -4.29
C GLY A 108 11.30 0.13 -5.45
N PHE A 109 10.38 0.04 -6.42
CA PHE A 109 10.31 0.94 -7.57
C PHE A 109 9.43 2.17 -7.31
N HIS A 110 9.21 2.57 -6.05
CA HIS A 110 8.59 3.86 -5.72
C HIS A 110 9.60 5.01 -5.69
N GLU A 111 10.88 4.69 -5.51
CA GLU A 111 12.03 5.60 -5.53
C GLU A 111 13.14 5.04 -6.45
N ASP A 112 12.77 4.59 -7.66
CA ASP A 112 13.70 3.90 -8.56
C ASP A 112 14.86 4.81 -9.03
N THR A 113 16.01 4.19 -9.31
CA THR A 113 17.20 4.85 -9.84
C THR A 113 17.69 4.13 -11.09
N THR A 114 17.88 4.88 -12.18
CA THR A 114 18.41 4.34 -13.43
C THR A 114 19.92 4.54 -13.51
N VAL A 115 20.62 3.55 -14.07
CA VAL A 115 22.05 3.64 -14.37
C VAL A 115 22.25 4.53 -15.59
N THR A 116 23.04 5.60 -15.45
CA THR A 116 23.48 6.39 -16.60
C THR A 116 24.72 5.74 -17.21
N THR A 117 24.82 5.72 -18.54
CA THR A 117 25.98 5.18 -19.26
C THR A 117 26.62 6.22 -20.17
N ASN A 118 27.93 6.10 -20.40
CA ASN A 118 28.63 6.87 -21.43
C ASN A 118 28.34 6.32 -22.84
N SER A 119 28.87 6.98 -23.87
CA SER A 119 28.75 6.55 -25.27
C SER A 119 29.35 5.16 -25.58
N ALA A 120 30.20 4.63 -24.70
CA ALA A 120 30.75 3.28 -24.77
C ALA A 120 29.94 2.25 -23.98
N GLY A 121 28.80 2.63 -23.39
CA GLY A 121 27.92 1.77 -22.60
C GLY A 121 28.41 1.51 -21.17
N GLN A 122 29.44 2.22 -20.70
CA GLN A 122 29.97 2.04 -19.35
C GLN A 122 29.14 2.85 -18.34
N PRO A 123 28.78 2.30 -17.17
CA PRO A 123 28.11 3.03 -16.11
C PRO A 123 28.90 4.27 -15.67
N THR A 124 28.24 5.42 -15.61
CA THR A 124 28.81 6.71 -15.19
C THR A 124 28.17 7.27 -13.92
N GLY A 125 27.03 6.71 -13.49
CA GLY A 125 26.31 7.20 -12.33
C GLY A 125 24.90 6.60 -12.23
N PHE A 126 24.11 7.18 -11.33
CA PHE A 126 22.70 6.88 -11.12
C PHE A 126 21.89 8.16 -11.14
N THR A 127 20.71 8.12 -11.74
CA THR A 127 19.75 9.23 -11.74
C THR A 127 18.41 8.77 -11.19
N PRO A 128 17.69 9.61 -10.40
CA PRO A 128 16.33 9.30 -9.99
C PRO A 128 15.45 9.06 -11.22
N ALA A 129 14.81 7.90 -11.28
CA ALA A 129 13.84 7.54 -12.30
C ALA A 129 12.39 7.82 -11.87
N GLY A 130 12.19 8.07 -10.57
CA GLY A 130 10.87 8.25 -9.97
C GLY A 130 10.19 6.89 -9.75
N SER A 131 8.88 6.92 -9.51
CA SER A 131 8.12 5.68 -9.35
C SER A 131 7.82 5.02 -10.70
N LEU A 132 8.02 3.70 -10.80
CA LEU A 132 7.61 2.91 -11.96
C LEU A 132 6.09 3.02 -12.22
N TYR A 133 5.30 3.10 -11.14
CA TYR A 133 3.87 3.38 -11.21
C TYR A 133 3.50 4.29 -10.03
N PRO A 134 3.36 5.61 -10.25
CA PRO A 134 3.07 6.54 -9.17
C PRO A 134 1.67 6.31 -8.58
N TRP A 135 1.51 6.62 -7.29
CA TRP A 135 0.20 6.66 -6.67
C TRP A 135 -0.69 7.68 -7.41
N PRO A 136 -1.97 7.37 -7.70
CA PRO A 136 -2.88 8.33 -8.29
C PRO A 136 -3.12 9.51 -7.33
N GLU A 137 -3.27 10.71 -7.91
CA GLU A 137 -3.63 11.90 -7.15
C GLU A 137 -4.97 11.69 -6.41
N GLU A 138 -5.06 12.24 -5.20
CA GLU A 138 -6.30 12.25 -4.42
C GLU A 138 -7.34 13.12 -5.18
N SER A 139 -8.53 12.54 -5.43
CA SER A 139 -9.62 13.21 -6.17
C SER A 139 -10.44 14.13 -5.28
#